data_AF-A0A2B2BFN6-F1
#
_entry.id   AF-A0A2B2BFN6-F1
#
_cell.length_a   1.000
_cell.length_b   1.000
_cell.length_c   1.000
_cell.angle_alpha   90.00
_cell.angle_beta   90.00
_cell.angle_gamma   90.00
#
_symmetry.space_group_name_H-M   'P 1'
#
loop_
_entity.id
_entity.type
_entity.pdbx_description
1 polymer ?
#
loop_
_entity_poly.entity_id
_entity_poly.type
_entity_poly.pdbx_seq_one_letter_code
_entity_poly.pdbx_strand_id
1 'polypeptide(L)'
;HQLIYPATCKPRDIFCAQQYDEFLNQNLLRVFAGQGYSPAVIAVVEQQGFGDIYREDDLALLARTKNDYMAFSYYASKTLD
;
A
#
# COMPACT_ATOMS: atom_id res chain seq x y z
N HIS A 1 8.96 5.33 4.06
CA HIS A 1 8.93 4.10 3.25
C HIS A 1 9.85 3.11 3.89
N GLN A 2 9.38 1.90 4.19
CA GLN A 2 10.19 0.85 4.78
C GLN A 2 10.28 -0.28 3.76
N LEU A 3 11.43 -0.45 3.13
CA LEU A 3 11.62 -1.50 2.15
C LEU A 3 11.63 -2.87 2.84
N ILE A 4 10.86 -3.81 2.32
CA ILE A 4 10.67 -5.16 2.89
C ILE A 4 11.35 -6.20 2.01
N TYR A 5 12.26 -6.95 2.59
CA TYR A 5 12.97 -8.02 1.93
C TYR A 5 12.42 -9.40 2.33
N PRO A 6 12.40 -10.36 1.40
CA PRO A 6 12.05 -11.74 1.70
C PRO A 6 13.13 -12.39 2.59
N ALA A 7 12.74 -13.30 3.48
CA ALA A 7 13.68 -14.04 4.32
C ALA A 7 14.60 -14.95 3.50
N THR A 8 14.07 -15.58 2.44
CA THR A 8 14.81 -16.45 1.53
C THR A 8 14.32 -16.28 0.08
N CYS A 9 14.92 -17.01 -0.86
CA CYS A 9 14.46 -17.06 -2.25
C CYS A 9 13.24 -17.98 -2.49
N LYS A 10 12.66 -18.56 -1.43
CA LYS A 10 11.47 -19.41 -1.59
C LYS A 10 10.31 -18.56 -2.13
N PRO A 11 9.51 -19.09 -3.10
CA PRO A 11 8.40 -18.34 -3.68
C PRO A 11 7.42 -17.76 -2.66
N ARG A 12 7.20 -18.49 -1.55
CA ARG A 12 6.35 -18.03 -0.44
C ARG A 12 6.89 -16.76 0.22
N ASP A 13 8.18 -16.71 0.52
CA ASP A 13 8.78 -15.57 1.21
C ASP A 13 8.80 -14.33 0.30
N ILE A 14 9.02 -14.54 -1.00
CA ILE A 14 8.91 -13.50 -2.03
C ILE A 14 7.50 -12.95 -2.07
N PHE A 15 6.49 -13.82 -2.15
CA PHE A 15 5.09 -13.42 -2.19
C PHE A 15 4.70 -12.67 -0.90
N CYS A 16 5.08 -13.18 0.27
CA CYS A 16 4.81 -12.49 1.54
C CYS A 16 5.44 -11.10 1.59
N ALA A 17 6.68 -10.93 1.11
CA ALA A 17 7.33 -9.63 1.09
C ALA A 17 6.62 -8.66 0.13
N GLN A 18 6.19 -9.14 -1.04
CA GLN A 18 5.40 -8.35 -1.98
C GLN A 18 4.05 -7.92 -1.40
N GLN A 19 3.32 -8.83 -0.75
CA GLN A 19 2.06 -8.49 -0.11
C GLN A 19 2.26 -7.46 1.01
N TYR A 20 3.31 -7.62 1.81
CA TYR A 20 3.60 -6.69 2.90
C TYR A 20 3.96 -5.29 2.36
N ASP A 21 4.78 -5.19 1.31
CA ASP A 21 5.10 -3.92 0.65
C ASP A 21 3.87 -3.27 0.01
N GLU A 22 3.00 -4.07 -0.61
CA GLU A 22 1.78 -3.58 -1.24
C GLU A 22 0.85 -2.91 -0.22
N PHE A 23 0.61 -3.57 0.92
CA PHE A 23 -0.33 -3.09 1.93
C PHE A 23 0.21 -1.91 2.74
N LEU A 24 1.49 -1.90 3.10
CA LEU A 24 2.06 -0.84 3.93
C LEU A 24 2.59 0.35 3.15
N ASN A 25 3.23 0.12 2.00
CA ASN A 25 3.89 1.18 1.25
C ASN A 25 3.09 1.54 0.00
N GLN A 26 2.97 0.61 -0.95
CA GLN A 26 2.48 0.94 -2.30
C GLN A 26 1.05 1.46 -2.27
N ASN A 27 0.17 0.87 -1.47
CA ASN A 27 -1.20 1.32 -1.31
C ASN A 27 -1.31 2.81 -0.99
N LEU A 28 -0.53 3.30 -0.01
CA LEU A 28 -0.56 4.71 0.38
C LEU A 28 0.16 5.60 -0.65
N LEU A 29 1.26 5.13 -1.23
CA LEU A 29 1.98 5.87 -2.26
C LEU A 29 1.14 6.07 -3.52
N ARG A 30 0.33 5.08 -3.92
CA ARG A 30 -0.63 5.19 -5.01
C ARG A 30 -1.69 6.26 -4.74
N VAL A 31 -2.22 6.31 -3.52
CA VAL A 31 -3.17 7.36 -3.10
C VAL A 31 -2.50 8.74 -3.19
N PHE A 32 -1.28 8.89 -2.66
CA PHE A 32 -0.54 10.15 -2.75
C PHE A 32 -0.12 10.51 -4.18
N ALA A 33 -0.09 9.54 -5.09
CA ALA A 33 0.10 9.77 -6.53
C ALA A 33 -1.21 10.07 -7.28
N GLY A 34 -2.36 10.15 -6.59
CA GLY A 34 -3.67 10.35 -7.20
C GLY A 34 -4.20 9.12 -7.96
N GLN A 35 -3.60 7.94 -7.77
CA GLN A 35 -3.97 6.69 -8.45
C GLN A 35 -5.00 5.85 -7.67
N GLY A 36 -5.47 6.36 -6.53
CA GLY A 36 -6.36 5.65 -5.62
C GLY A 36 -5.66 4.53 -4.84
N TYR A 37 -6.45 3.82 -4.04
CA TYR A 37 -6.00 2.67 -3.25
C TYR A 37 -5.65 1.46 -4.13
N SER A 38 -4.84 0.54 -3.60
CA SER A 38 -4.50 -0.71 -4.28
C SER A 38 -5.74 -1.60 -4.47
N PRO A 39 -5.92 -2.24 -5.64
CA PRO A 39 -6.97 -3.23 -5.85
C PRO A 39 -6.92 -4.39 -4.84
N ALA A 40 -5.72 -4.81 -4.42
CA ALA A 40 -5.56 -5.88 -3.43
C ALA A 40 -6.09 -5.45 -2.05
N VAL A 41 -5.86 -4.19 -1.67
CA VAL A 41 -6.37 -3.62 -0.42
C VAL A 41 -7.89 -3.47 -0.48
N ILE A 42 -8.44 -2.95 -1.58
CA ILE A 42 -9.89 -2.81 -1.76
C ILE A 42 -10.59 -4.17 -1.70
N ALA A 43 -10.04 -5.20 -2.34
CA ALA A 43 -10.60 -6.55 -2.26
C ALA A 43 -10.64 -7.09 -0.81
N VAL A 44 -9.61 -6.82 0.00
CA VAL A 44 -9.61 -7.19 1.43
C VAL A 44 -10.63 -6.36 2.21
N VAL A 45 -10.74 -5.06 1.94
CA VAL A 45 -11.73 -4.16 2.58
C VAL A 45 -13.15 -4.68 2.34
N GLU A 46 -13.48 -5.04 1.11
CA GLU A 46 -14.78 -5.61 0.75
C GLU A 46 -15.01 -6.95 1.46
N GLN A 47 -14.02 -7.84 1.44
CA GLN A 47 -14.09 -9.15 2.08
C GLN A 47 -14.31 -9.05 3.60
N GLN A 48 -13.70 -8.05 4.24
CA GLN A 48 -13.79 -7.83 5.69
C GLN A 48 -14.98 -6.94 6.09
N GLY A 49 -15.74 -6.42 5.14
CA GLY A 49 -16.93 -5.59 5.40
C GLY A 49 -16.60 -4.16 5.85
N PHE A 50 -15.44 -3.63 5.48
CA PHE A 50 -14.98 -2.27 5.82
C PHE A 50 -15.25 -1.22 4.73
N GLY A 51 -16.10 -1.55 3.75
CA GLY A 51 -16.35 -0.68 2.60
C GLY A 51 -16.97 0.67 2.96
N ASP A 52 -17.68 0.76 4.09
CA ASP A 52 -18.32 1.98 4.59
C ASP A 52 -17.33 3.07 5.01
N ILE A 53 -16.08 2.70 5.30
CA ILE A 53 -14.99 3.64 5.58
C ILE A 53 -14.58 4.43 4.32
N TYR A 54 -14.78 3.86 3.13
CA TYR A 54 -14.32 4.41 1.85
C TYR A 54 -15.45 5.13 1.11
N ARG A 55 -15.77 6.35 1.56
CA ARG A 55 -16.85 7.15 0.99
C ARG A 55 -16.48 7.65 -0.41
N GLU A 56 -17.46 7.66 -1.32
CA GLU A 56 -17.25 8.07 -2.71
C GLU A 56 -16.69 9.50 -2.84
N ASP A 57 -17.18 10.44 -2.04
CA ASP A 57 -16.71 11.83 -2.04
C ASP A 57 -15.23 11.94 -1.62
N ASP A 58 -14.78 11.11 -0.67
CA ASP A 58 -13.39 11.08 -0.21
C ASP A 58 -12.48 10.51 -1.31
N LEU A 59 -12.92 9.42 -1.97
CA LEU A 59 -12.20 8.83 -3.10
C LEU A 59 -12.09 9.80 -4.29
N ALA A 60 -13.17 10.51 -4.59
CA ALA A 60 -13.19 11.53 -5.64
C ALA A 60 -12.27 12.72 -5.33
N LEU A 61 -12.14 13.08 -4.04
CA LEU A 61 -11.21 14.12 -3.59
C LEU A 61 -9.75 13.65 -3.73
N LEU A 62 -9.43 12.44 -3.24
CA LEU A 62 -8.07 11.86 -3.31
C LEU A 62 -7.60 11.65 -4.76
N ALA A 63 -8.49 11.34 -5.69
CA ALA A 63 -8.15 11.20 -7.11
C ALA A 63 -7.62 12.49 -7.76
N ARG A 64 -7.84 13.65 -7.12
CA ARG A 64 -7.36 14.96 -7.61
C ARG A 64 -5.99 15.33 -7.04
N THR A 65 -5.47 14.55 -6.09
CA THR A 65 -4.19 14.83 -5.44
C THR A 65 -3.04 14.80 -6.46
N LYS A 66 -2.25 15.86 -6.45
CA LYS A 66 -0.95 15.95 -7.13
C LYS A 66 0.06 16.51 -6.16
N ASN A 67 1.14 15.78 -5.97
CA ASN A 67 2.25 16.18 -5.10
C ASN A 67 3.47 16.51 -5.97
N ASP A 68 4.15 17.62 -5.67
CA ASP A 68 5.38 18.02 -6.36
C ASP A 68 6.56 17.09 -6.01
N TYR A 69 6.53 16.51 -4.81
CA TYR A 69 7.51 15.54 -4.34
C TYR A 69 6.86 14.58 -3.32
N MET A 70 7.49 13.42 -3.11
CA MET A 70 7.14 12.50 -2.04
C MET A 70 8.23 12.50 -0.97
N ALA A 71 7.85 12.82 0.26
CA ALA A 71 8.77 12.79 1.39
C ALA A 71 8.89 11.38 1.97
N PHE A 72 10.12 10.88 2.11
CA PHE A 72 10.39 9.59 2.71
C PHE A 72 11.22 9.75 3.98
N SER A 73 10.57 9.52 5.13
CA SER A 73 11.29 9.24 6.37
C SER A 73 11.74 7.78 6.32
N TYR A 74 13.04 7.55 6.14
CA TYR A 74 13.64 6.22 6.06
C TYR A 74 14.65 6.04 7.19
N TYR A 75 14.49 4.97 7.96
CA TYR A 75 15.38 4.62 9.06
C TYR A 75 16.12 3.31 8.79
N ALA A 76 15.38 2.27 8.37
CA ALA A 76 15.92 0.97 8.02
C ALA A 76 14.97 0.23 7.07
N SER A 77 15.51 -0.74 6.35
CA SER A 77 14.74 -1.81 5.72
C SER A 77 14.40 -2.88 6.76
N LYS A 78 13.48 -3.79 6.42
CA LYS A 78 13.17 -4.96 7.23
C LYS A 78 13.17 -6.21 6.37
N THR A 79 13.69 -7.31 6.91
CA THR A 79 13.54 -8.64 6.32
C THR A 79 12.43 -9.37 7.07
N LEU A 80 11.63 -10.17 6.36
CA LEU A 80 10.63 -11.03 6.99
C LEU A 80 11.29 -11.98 8.02
N ASP A 81 10.66 -12.07 9.19
CA ASP A 81 11.02 -12.85 10.36
C ASP A 81 10.19 -14.14 10.49
#